data_AF-A0A920TJV6-F1
#
_entry.id   AF-A0A920TJV6-F1
#
_cell.length_a   1.000
_cell.length_b   1.000
_cell.length_c   1.000
_cell.angle_alpha   90.00
_cell.angle_beta   90.00
_cell.angle_gamma   90.00
#
_symmetry.space_group_name_H-M   'P 1'
#
loop_
_entity.id
_entity.type
_entity.pdbx_description
1 polymer ?
#
loop_
_entity_poly.entity_id
_entity_poly.type
_entity_poly.pdbx_seq_one_letter_code
_entity_poly.pdbx_strand_id
1 'polypeptide(L)'
;MYLALVASVVGSVLFQVLLGGFTGQAEKLFEGIIMIVAAAVLGTMIIWMAKNKNIAAELEEKAELAISPEKIGYGIFGLAFISVFREGIETILFIYGLMIKQGGISIAAPLLGGLLALSIGYIIFVQGKNVPLKTFFNVSSVLLIFVASGMLAYGVHELESAGVIPDYGRIWDINPPKNADGTYPYFMIKDT
;
A
#
# COMPACT_ATOMS: atom_id res chain seq x y z
N MET A 1 14.89 -12.52 2.75
CA MET A 1 13.85 -11.88 1.93
C MET A 1 13.23 -12.84 0.93
N TYR A 2 13.97 -13.36 -0.06
CA TYR A 2 13.45 -14.34 -1.03
C TYR A 2 12.82 -15.58 -0.39
N LEU A 3 13.49 -16.15 0.62
CA LEU A 3 12.95 -17.28 1.37
C LEU A 3 11.65 -16.92 2.11
N ALA A 4 11.52 -15.68 2.60
CA ALA A 4 10.31 -15.20 3.26
C ALA A 4 9.16 -14.98 2.26
N LEU A 5 9.46 -14.45 1.07
CA LEU A 5 8.47 -14.22 0.02
C LEU A 5 7.95 -15.54 -0.55
N VAL A 6 8.86 -16.49 -0.82
CA VAL A 6 8.49 -17.85 -1.24
C VAL A 6 7.73 -18.57 -0.12
N ALA A 7 8.18 -18.48 1.13
CA ALA A 7 7.46 -19.08 2.27
C ALA A 7 6.07 -18.49 2.45
N SER A 8 5.88 -17.17 2.26
CA SER A 8 4.55 -16.54 2.33
C SER A 8 3.64 -16.97 1.19
N VAL A 9 4.14 -17.06 -0.04
CA VAL A 9 3.34 -17.51 -1.19
C VAL A 9 2.97 -18.98 -1.04
N VAL A 10 3.94 -19.83 -0.72
CA VAL A 10 3.74 -21.27 -0.49
C VAL A 10 2.81 -21.50 0.70
N GLY A 11 3.00 -20.74 1.79
CA GLY A 11 2.13 -20.77 2.96
C GLY A 11 0.70 -20.37 2.63
N SER A 12 0.50 -19.33 1.82
CA SER A 12 -0.83 -18.90 1.36
C SER A 12 -1.53 -19.97 0.51
N VAL A 13 -0.82 -20.56 -0.46
CA VAL A 13 -1.37 -21.62 -1.31
C VAL A 13 -1.67 -22.88 -0.51
N LEU A 14 -0.76 -23.30 0.38
CA LEU A 14 -0.99 -24.44 1.28
C LEU A 14 -2.18 -24.19 2.21
N PHE A 15 -2.30 -23.00 2.77
CA PHE A 15 -3.43 -22.61 3.60
C PHE A 15 -4.75 -22.73 2.84
N GLN A 16 -4.80 -22.23 1.60
CA GLN A 16 -6.00 -22.27 0.76
C GLN A 16 -6.38 -23.69 0.35
N VAL A 17 -5.40 -24.56 0.05
CA VAL A 17 -5.63 -25.94 -0.37
C VAL A 17 -5.96 -26.87 0.80
N LEU A 18 -5.34 -26.69 1.97
CA LEU A 18 -5.48 -27.59 3.13
C LEU A 18 -6.64 -27.22 4.06
N LEU A 19 -6.91 -25.92 4.25
CA LEU A 19 -7.91 -25.43 5.20
C LEU A 19 -9.18 -24.93 4.52
N GLY A 20 -9.25 -24.96 3.18
CA GLY A 20 -10.39 -24.47 2.41
C GLY A 20 -10.56 -22.95 2.44
N GLY A 21 -9.60 -22.22 3.04
CA GLY A 21 -9.71 -20.80 3.35
C GLY A 21 -10.61 -20.51 4.55
N PHE A 22 -10.69 -19.24 4.94
CA PHE A 22 -11.76 -18.78 5.82
C PHE A 22 -12.97 -18.45 4.96
N THR A 23 -14.18 -18.80 5.41
CA THR A 23 -15.43 -18.39 4.76
C THR A 23 -16.34 -17.69 5.77
N GLY A 24 -16.96 -16.58 5.38
CA GLY A 24 -17.97 -15.91 6.20
C GLY A 24 -17.37 -15.00 7.27
N GLN A 25 -17.82 -15.10 8.52
CA GLN A 25 -17.43 -14.16 9.58
C GLN A 25 -15.93 -14.23 9.94
N ALA A 26 -15.33 -15.43 9.91
CA ALA A 26 -13.92 -15.63 10.23
C ALA A 26 -12.99 -15.02 9.17
N GLU A 27 -13.42 -15.00 7.91
CA GLU A 27 -12.69 -14.40 6.79
C GLU A 27 -12.57 -12.89 6.98
N LYS A 28 -13.71 -12.23 7.19
CA LYS A 28 -13.78 -10.79 7.47
C LYS A 28 -12.97 -10.39 8.69
N LEU A 29 -13.05 -11.18 9.77
CA LEU A 29 -12.26 -10.94 10.98
C LEU A 29 -10.76 -11.03 10.69
N PHE A 30 -10.33 -12.06 9.97
CA PHE A 30 -8.94 -12.25 9.59
C PHE A 30 -8.43 -11.12 8.69
N GLU A 31 -9.19 -10.78 7.64
CA GLU A 31 -8.86 -9.67 6.74
C GLU A 31 -8.75 -8.34 7.49
N GLY A 32 -9.72 -8.04 8.35
CA GLY A 32 -9.74 -6.81 9.15
C GLY A 32 -8.51 -6.69 10.06
N ILE A 33 -8.18 -7.75 10.79
CA ILE A 33 -7.01 -7.79 11.69
C ILE A 33 -5.71 -7.62 10.90
N ILE A 34 -5.54 -8.37 9.81
CA ILE A 34 -4.33 -8.31 8.99
C ILE A 34 -4.14 -6.90 8.40
N MET A 35 -5.22 -6.26 7.96
CA MET A 35 -5.19 -4.91 7.40
C MET A 35 -4.79 -3.86 8.44
N ILE A 36 -5.27 -3.97 9.68
CA ILE A 36 -4.86 -3.08 10.78
C ILE A 36 -3.40 -3.31 11.16
N VAL A 37 -2.97 -4.57 11.26
CA VAL A 37 -1.57 -4.90 11.54
C VAL A 37 -0.65 -4.37 10.45
N ALA A 38 -1.03 -4.53 9.18
CA ALA A 38 -0.26 -4.01 8.05
C ALA A 38 -0.19 -2.48 8.07
N ALA A 39 -1.29 -1.79 8.39
CA ALA A 39 -1.30 -0.34 8.57
C ALA A 39 -0.37 0.10 9.72
N ALA A 40 -0.33 -0.64 10.83
CA ALA A 40 0.56 -0.36 11.96
C ALA A 40 2.04 -0.54 11.58
N VAL A 41 2.38 -1.64 10.89
CA VAL A 41 3.74 -1.89 10.37
C VAL A 41 4.16 -0.76 9.43
N LEU A 42 3.30 -0.37 8.48
CA LEU A 42 3.57 0.74 7.58
C LEU A 42 3.74 2.06 8.35
N GLY A 43 2.90 2.30 9.36
CA GLY A 43 3.01 3.44 10.27
C GLY A 43 4.35 3.51 11.00
N THR A 44 4.86 2.38 11.49
CA THR A 44 6.19 2.35 12.13
C THR A 44 7.30 2.73 11.17
N MET A 45 7.23 2.32 9.90
CA MET A 45 8.20 2.73 8.88
C MET A 45 8.13 4.23 8.59
N ILE A 46 6.92 4.79 8.48
CA ILE A 46 6.72 6.22 8.29
C ILE A 46 7.35 7.02 9.44
N ILE A 47 7.09 6.61 10.69
CA ILE A 47 7.65 7.27 11.88
C ILE A 47 9.17 7.13 11.91
N TRP A 48 9.70 5.96 11.55
CA TRP A 48 11.14 5.72 11.50
C TRP A 48 11.82 6.66 10.49
N MET A 49 11.27 6.78 9.28
CA MET A 49 11.76 7.71 8.25
C MET A 49 11.66 9.17 8.70
N ALA A 50 10.56 9.54 9.36
CA ALA A 50 10.37 10.90 9.86
C ALA A 50 11.35 11.26 11.00
N LYS A 51 11.75 10.29 11.82
CA LYS A 51 12.73 10.47 12.89
C LYS A 51 14.17 10.53 12.37
N ASN A 52 14.52 9.69 11.41
CA ASN A 52 15.90 9.51 10.98
C ASN A 52 16.28 10.46 9.82
N LYS A 53 16.25 11.77 10.08
CA LYS A 53 16.44 12.82 9.05
C LYS A 53 17.87 12.91 8.48
N ASN A 54 18.85 12.26 9.11
CA ASN A 54 20.26 12.24 8.69
C ASN A 54 20.65 11.02 7.85
N ILE A 55 19.69 10.18 7.42
CA ILE A 55 19.97 9.04 6.53
C ILE A 55 20.76 9.51 5.29
N ALA A 56 20.50 10.72 4.78
CA ALA A 56 21.23 11.30 3.65
C ALA A 56 22.73 11.41 3.92
N ALA A 57 23.13 12.03 5.03
CA ALA A 57 24.53 12.21 5.40
C ALA A 57 25.21 10.86 5.70
N GLU A 58 24.48 9.94 6.35
CA GLU A 58 25.00 8.61 6.68
C GLU A 58 25.14 7.70 5.44
N LEU A 59 24.26 7.84 4.45
CA LEU A 59 24.36 7.16 3.16
C LEU A 59 25.46 7.77 2.29
N GLU A 60 25.63 9.08 2.32
CA GLU A 60 26.70 9.80 1.61
C GLU A 60 28.08 9.44 2.18
N GLU A 61 28.22 9.45 3.52
CA GLU A 61 29.42 9.02 4.22
C GLU A 61 29.72 7.52 3.99
N LYS A 62 28.71 6.65 4.07
CA LYS A 62 28.88 5.22 3.76
C LYS A 62 29.17 4.96 2.28
N ALA A 63 28.65 5.79 1.38
CA ALA A 63 28.96 5.71 -0.04
C ALA A 63 30.40 6.17 -0.31
N GLU A 64 30.84 7.29 0.26
CA GLU A 64 32.23 7.79 0.15
C GLU A 64 33.25 6.82 0.76
N LEU A 65 32.99 6.31 1.97
CA LEU A 65 33.84 5.31 2.62
C LEU A 65 33.85 3.96 1.88
N ALA A 66 32.82 3.67 1.08
CA ALA A 66 32.70 2.44 0.30
C ALA A 66 33.30 2.52 -1.11
N ILE A 67 33.83 3.68 -1.54
CA ILE A 67 34.61 3.80 -2.78
C ILE A 67 35.98 3.15 -2.54
N SER A 68 36.02 1.82 -2.57
CA SER A 68 37.24 1.01 -2.65
C SER A 68 37.05 -0.09 -3.70
N PRO A 69 38.01 -0.34 -4.61
CA PRO A 69 37.66 -0.59 -6.02
C PRO A 69 37.27 -2.03 -6.38
N GLU A 70 37.56 -3.05 -5.57
CA GLU A 70 37.63 -4.42 -6.12
C GLU A 70 36.53 -5.41 -5.71
N LYS A 71 35.76 -5.19 -4.63
CA LYS A 71 34.82 -6.22 -4.14
C LYS A 71 33.39 -5.74 -3.83
N ILE A 72 33.15 -4.42 -3.79
CA ILE A 72 31.87 -3.86 -3.31
C ILE A 72 30.88 -3.56 -4.45
N GLY A 73 31.33 -3.42 -5.71
CA GLY A 73 30.44 -3.19 -6.86
C GLY A 73 29.33 -4.23 -7.00
N TYR A 74 29.65 -5.51 -6.76
CA TYR A 74 28.67 -6.59 -6.75
C TYR A 74 27.71 -6.55 -5.54
N GLY A 75 28.15 -6.02 -4.39
CA GLY A 75 27.33 -5.88 -3.19
C GLY A 75 26.30 -4.76 -3.32
N ILE A 76 26.71 -3.59 -3.81
CA ILE A 76 25.80 -2.46 -4.07
C ILE A 76 24.84 -2.81 -5.23
N PHE A 77 25.35 -3.42 -6.30
CA PHE A 77 24.53 -3.92 -7.39
C PHE A 77 23.48 -4.92 -6.88
N GLY A 78 23.90 -5.89 -6.07
CA GLY A 78 22.99 -6.86 -5.45
C GLY A 78 21.93 -6.18 -4.58
N LEU A 79 22.32 -5.23 -3.73
CA LEU A 79 21.39 -4.50 -2.86
C LEU A 79 20.37 -3.68 -3.65
N ALA A 80 20.81 -2.98 -4.70
CA ALA A 80 19.94 -2.22 -5.60
C ALA A 80 19.00 -3.15 -6.37
N PHE A 81 19.52 -4.24 -6.95
CA PHE A 81 18.74 -5.24 -7.67
C PHE A 81 17.67 -5.88 -6.78
N ILE A 82 18.05 -6.35 -5.59
CA ILE A 82 17.12 -6.96 -4.62
C ILE A 82 16.02 -5.98 -4.21
N SER A 83 16.39 -4.72 -3.96
CA SER A 83 15.42 -3.67 -3.58
C SER A 83 14.42 -3.41 -4.69
N VAL A 84 14.87 -3.19 -5.93
CA VAL A 84 13.98 -2.97 -7.08
C VAL A 84 13.12 -4.20 -7.37
N PHE A 85 13.70 -5.39 -7.29
CA PHE A 85 12.99 -6.64 -7.51
C PHE A 85 11.88 -6.87 -6.47
N ARG A 86 12.10 -6.51 -5.20
CA ARG A 86 11.07 -6.59 -4.15
C ARG A 86 9.86 -5.74 -4.49
N GLU A 87 10.09 -4.45 -4.72
CA GLU A 87 9.03 -3.49 -5.01
C GLU A 87 8.28 -3.86 -6.30
N GLY A 88 9.01 -4.40 -7.29
CA GLY A 88 8.43 -4.94 -8.52
C GLY A 88 7.48 -6.11 -8.28
N ILE A 89 7.87 -7.10 -7.46
CA ILE A 89 6.99 -8.22 -7.11
C ILE A 89 5.75 -7.73 -6.36
N GLU A 90 5.91 -6.87 -5.36
CA GLU A 90 4.79 -6.33 -4.59
C GLU A 90 3.80 -5.59 -5.51
N THR A 91 4.30 -4.80 -6.46
CA THR A 91 3.46 -4.12 -7.46
C THR A 91 2.70 -5.10 -8.34
N ILE A 92 3.36 -6.16 -8.85
CA ILE A 92 2.72 -7.18 -9.68
C ILE A 92 1.64 -7.92 -8.89
N LEU A 93 1.93 -8.31 -7.66
CA LEU A 93 0.98 -9.01 -6.79
C LEU A 93 -0.21 -8.13 -6.43
N PHE A 94 0.00 -6.83 -6.20
CA PHE A 94 -1.09 -5.88 -5.96
C PHE A 94 -2.00 -5.74 -7.17
N ILE A 95 -1.43 -5.55 -8.36
CA ILE A 95 -2.21 -5.47 -9.62
C ILE A 95 -2.95 -6.78 -9.85
N TYR A 96 -2.31 -7.93 -9.63
CA TYR A 96 -2.95 -9.24 -9.77
C TYR A 96 -4.11 -9.43 -8.79
N GLY A 97 -3.94 -9.02 -7.52
CA GLY A 97 -5.01 -9.02 -6.53
C GLY A 97 -6.21 -8.15 -6.94
N LEU A 98 -5.94 -6.97 -7.53
CA LEU A 98 -6.99 -6.11 -8.09
C LEU A 98 -7.71 -6.77 -9.28
N MET A 99 -6.99 -7.51 -10.14
CA MET A 99 -7.60 -8.27 -11.25
C MET A 99 -8.63 -9.28 -10.76
N ILE A 100 -8.26 -10.06 -9.74
CA ILE A 100 -9.13 -11.10 -9.19
C ILE A 100 -10.38 -10.48 -8.56
N LYS A 101 -10.23 -9.37 -7.82
CA LYS A 101 -11.34 -8.73 -7.09
C LYS A 101 -12.40 -8.10 -8.00
N GLN A 102 -12.02 -7.56 -9.16
CA GLN A 102 -12.95 -6.85 -10.07
C GLN A 102 -13.44 -7.69 -11.26
N GLY A 103 -13.00 -8.96 -11.39
CA GLY A 103 -13.39 -9.82 -12.53
C GLY A 103 -12.78 -9.39 -13.87
N GLY A 104 -11.74 -8.56 -13.84
CA GLY A 104 -11.08 -7.95 -14.99
C GLY A 104 -10.48 -6.59 -14.64
N ILE A 105 -9.40 -6.19 -15.31
CA ILE A 105 -8.80 -4.86 -15.16
C ILE A 105 -9.11 -4.01 -16.38
N SER A 106 -9.62 -2.80 -16.15
CA SER A 106 -9.42 -1.70 -17.10
C SER A 106 -7.93 -1.35 -17.07
N ILE A 107 -7.17 -1.86 -18.05
CA ILE A 107 -5.71 -1.69 -18.15
C ILE A 107 -5.31 -0.21 -18.13
N ALA A 108 -6.24 0.66 -18.52
CA ALA A 108 -6.07 2.10 -18.51
C ALA A 108 -5.65 2.66 -17.14
N ALA A 109 -6.25 2.23 -16.03
CA ALA A 109 -5.97 2.83 -14.72
C ALA A 109 -4.55 2.49 -14.18
N PRO A 110 -4.13 1.22 -14.14
CA PRO A 110 -2.75 0.87 -13.78
C PRO A 110 -1.72 1.45 -14.75
N LEU A 111 -2.02 1.49 -16.05
CA LEU A 111 -1.12 2.03 -17.06
C LEU A 111 -0.93 3.54 -16.91
N LEU A 112 -2.01 4.30 -16.71
CA LEU A 112 -1.96 5.73 -16.44
C LEU A 112 -1.23 6.04 -15.14
N GLY A 113 -1.51 5.29 -14.07
CA GLY A 113 -0.81 5.41 -12.79
C GLY A 113 0.69 5.14 -12.93
N GLY A 114 1.07 4.08 -13.67
CA GLY A 114 2.46 3.74 -13.96
C GLY A 114 3.16 4.80 -14.80
N LEU A 115 2.52 5.32 -15.85
CA LEU A 115 3.05 6.42 -16.66
C LEU A 115 3.26 7.69 -15.83
N LEU A 116 2.30 8.01 -14.94
CA LEU A 116 2.42 9.16 -14.05
C LEU A 116 3.58 8.98 -13.07
N ALA A 117 3.71 7.79 -12.45
CA ALA A 117 4.80 7.48 -11.53
C ALA A 117 6.17 7.54 -12.22
N LEU A 118 6.29 7.01 -13.44
CA LEU A 118 7.50 7.12 -14.26
C LEU A 118 7.82 8.57 -14.62
N SER A 119 6.82 9.37 -14.97
CA SER A 119 6.99 10.78 -15.30
C SER A 119 7.49 11.57 -14.09
N ILE A 120 6.89 11.35 -12.91
CA ILE A 120 7.32 11.97 -11.65
C ILE A 120 8.74 11.51 -11.29
N GLY A 121 9.03 10.21 -11.41
CA GLY A 121 10.34 9.64 -11.15
C GLY A 121 11.42 10.24 -12.07
N TYR A 122 11.12 10.43 -13.36
CA TYR A 122 12.00 11.07 -14.31
C TYR A 122 12.26 12.54 -13.96
N ILE A 123 11.22 13.30 -13.59
CA ILE A 123 11.37 14.70 -13.15
C ILE A 123 12.27 14.77 -11.91
N ILE A 124 12.08 13.86 -10.94
CA ILE A 124 12.92 13.78 -9.74
C ILE A 124 14.36 13.40 -10.11
N PHE A 125 14.59 12.50 -11.06
CA PHE A 125 15.92 12.10 -11.49
C PHE A 125 16.67 13.26 -12.18
N VAL A 126 16.00 13.97 -13.10
CA VAL A 126 16.58 15.11 -13.81
C VAL A 126 16.81 16.30 -12.87
N GLN A 127 15.88 16.57 -11.95
CA GLN A 127 16.03 17.64 -10.94
C GLN A 127 16.82 17.19 -9.70
N GLY A 128 17.22 15.92 -9.62
CA GLY A 128 17.75 15.27 -8.43
C GLY A 128 19.04 15.88 -7.88
N LYS A 129 19.79 16.63 -8.70
CA LYS A 129 20.94 17.42 -8.25
C LYS A 129 20.56 18.58 -7.30
N ASN A 130 19.31 19.04 -7.33
CA ASN A 130 18.83 20.20 -6.58
C ASN A 130 17.62 19.91 -5.67
N VAL A 131 17.03 18.70 -5.71
CA VAL A 131 15.91 18.36 -4.83
C VAL A 131 16.43 18.13 -3.41
N PRO A 132 16.00 18.90 -2.39
CA PRO A 132 16.37 18.61 -1.03
C PRO A 132 15.80 17.23 -0.66
N LEU A 133 16.65 16.27 -0.33
CA LEU A 133 16.26 14.91 0.11
C LEU A 133 15.19 14.96 1.21
N LYS A 134 15.25 15.96 2.08
CA LYS A 134 14.24 16.24 3.12
C LYS A 134 12.83 16.46 2.54
N THR A 135 12.70 17.19 1.44
CA THR A 135 11.42 17.43 0.77
C THR A 135 10.89 16.14 0.14
N PHE A 136 11.76 15.36 -0.49
CA PHE A 136 11.40 14.06 -1.05
C PHE A 136 10.86 13.08 0.01
N PHE A 137 11.56 12.96 1.14
CA PHE A 137 11.12 12.10 2.24
C PHE A 137 9.81 12.57 2.89
N ASN A 138 9.60 13.89 3.01
CA ASN A 138 8.34 14.43 3.53
C ASN A 138 7.17 14.13 2.59
N VAL A 139 7.32 14.37 1.28
CA VAL A 139 6.25 14.12 0.31
C VAL A 139 5.91 12.63 0.23
N SER A 140 6.91 11.76 0.16
CA SER A 140 6.68 10.31 0.17
C SER A 140 6.04 9.82 1.47
N SER A 141 6.44 10.34 2.63
CA SER A 141 5.80 10.02 3.91
C SER A 141 4.32 10.41 3.94
N VAL A 142 3.96 11.58 3.39
CA VAL A 142 2.56 12.00 3.29
C VAL A 142 1.75 11.04 2.43
N LEU A 143 2.27 10.63 1.26
CA LEU A 143 1.61 9.63 0.41
C LEU A 143 1.41 8.29 1.15
N LEU A 144 2.43 7.83 1.88
CA LEU A 144 2.35 6.61 2.67
C LEU A 144 1.33 6.71 3.81
N ILE A 145 1.15 7.89 4.41
CA ILE A 145 0.10 8.12 5.42
C ILE A 145 -1.29 7.92 4.81
N PHE A 146 -1.54 8.40 3.59
CA PHE A 146 -2.83 8.16 2.92
C PHE A 146 -3.09 6.68 2.68
N VAL A 147 -2.07 5.93 2.24
CA VAL A 147 -2.17 4.47 2.05
C VAL A 147 -2.46 3.78 3.37
N ALA A 148 -1.69 4.08 4.43
CA ALA A 148 -1.90 3.51 5.76
C ALA A 148 -3.30 3.81 6.31
N SER A 149 -3.79 5.03 6.08
CA SER A 149 -5.14 5.45 6.48
C SER A 149 -6.22 4.67 5.74
N GLY A 150 -6.05 4.46 4.44
CA GLY A 150 -6.95 3.62 3.63
C GLY A 150 -6.97 2.16 4.10
N MET A 151 -5.80 1.59 4.43
CA MET A 151 -5.70 0.24 4.97
C MET A 151 -6.38 0.10 6.33
N LEU A 152 -6.19 1.09 7.21
CA LEU A 152 -6.84 1.12 8.51
C LEU A 152 -8.36 1.25 8.38
N ALA A 153 -8.85 2.14 7.51
CA ALA A 153 -10.28 2.30 7.26
C ALA A 153 -10.92 1.02 6.72
N TYR A 154 -10.26 0.35 5.77
CA TYR A 154 -10.72 -0.95 5.26
C TYR A 154 -10.71 -2.03 6.36
N GLY A 155 -9.67 -2.06 7.19
CA GLY A 155 -9.58 -2.99 8.31
C GLY A 155 -10.72 -2.82 9.32
N VAL A 156 -11.07 -1.58 9.66
CA VAL A 156 -12.23 -1.27 10.53
C VAL A 156 -13.54 -1.69 9.86
N HIS A 157 -13.71 -1.41 8.57
CA HIS A 157 -14.90 -1.80 7.81
C HIS A 157 -15.15 -3.32 7.82
N GLU A 158 -14.09 -4.13 7.73
CA GLU A 158 -14.22 -5.59 7.83
C GLU A 158 -14.54 -6.05 9.25
N LEU A 159 -14.05 -5.36 10.29
CA LEU A 159 -14.44 -5.66 11.68
C LEU A 159 -15.91 -5.33 11.99
N GLU A 160 -16.45 -4.24 11.43
CA GLU A 160 -17.88 -3.93 11.45
C GLU A 160 -18.67 -5.02 10.72
N SER A 161 -18.22 -5.41 9.53
CA SER A 161 -18.84 -6.45 8.70
C SER A 161 -18.77 -7.85 9.31
N ALA A 162 -17.82 -8.07 10.23
CA ALA A 162 -17.70 -9.28 11.05
C ALA A 162 -18.52 -9.20 12.35
N GLY A 163 -19.21 -8.09 12.64
CA GLY A 163 -20.05 -7.92 13.83
C GLY A 163 -19.27 -7.74 15.15
N VAL A 164 -17.99 -7.39 15.08
CA VAL A 164 -17.15 -7.13 16.27
C VAL A 164 -17.37 -5.71 16.79
N ILE A 165 -17.57 -4.76 15.87
CA ILE A 165 -17.79 -3.35 16.16
C ILE A 165 -19.23 -3.01 15.76
N PRO A 166 -20.00 -2.25 16.57
CA PRO A 166 -21.32 -1.80 16.17
C PRO A 166 -21.21 -0.90 14.94
N ASP A 167 -21.96 -1.24 13.88
CA ASP A 167 -22.13 -0.35 12.74
C ASP A 167 -23.09 0.78 13.14
N TYR A 168 -22.52 1.96 13.42
CA TYR A 168 -23.29 3.16 13.74
C TYR A 168 -23.89 3.84 12.49
N GLY A 169 -23.74 3.22 11.32
CA GLY A 169 -24.02 3.84 10.05
C GLY A 169 -22.98 4.90 9.69
N ARG A 170 -22.96 5.28 8.42
CA ARG A 170 -22.11 6.37 7.95
C ARG A 170 -22.67 7.68 8.53
N ILE A 171 -22.06 8.19 9.59
CA ILE A 171 -22.44 9.47 10.22
C ILE A 171 -22.33 10.68 9.27
N TRP A 172 -21.61 10.52 8.17
CA TRP A 172 -21.49 11.49 7.08
C TRP A 172 -22.44 11.22 5.91
N ASP A 173 -23.34 10.24 6.03
CA ASP A 173 -24.36 9.96 5.01
C ASP A 173 -25.47 11.00 5.08
N ILE A 174 -25.25 12.08 4.34
CA ILE A 174 -26.23 13.13 4.09
C ILE A 174 -27.17 12.77 2.94
N ASN A 175 -27.10 11.54 2.39
CA ASN A 175 -27.96 11.20 1.27
C ASN A 175 -29.43 11.16 1.70
N PRO A 176 -30.34 11.66 0.86
CA PRO A 176 -31.77 11.48 1.08
C PRO A 176 -32.14 9.98 1.05
N PRO A 177 -33.25 9.60 1.70
CA PRO A 177 -33.77 8.24 1.60
C PRO A 177 -33.95 7.85 0.13
N LYS A 178 -33.55 6.61 -0.20
CA LYS A 178 -33.69 6.09 -1.57
C LYS A 178 -35.16 6.02 -1.95
N ASN A 179 -35.44 6.34 -3.20
CA ASN A 179 -36.74 6.13 -3.82
C ASN A 179 -37.08 4.62 -3.86
N ALA A 180 -38.35 4.28 -4.10
CA ALA A 180 -38.81 2.89 -4.19
C ALA A 180 -38.11 2.08 -5.30
N ASP A 181 -37.49 2.74 -6.27
CA ASP A 181 -36.70 2.18 -7.37
C ASP A 181 -35.19 2.00 -7.02
N GLY A 182 -34.78 2.37 -5.80
CA GLY A 182 -33.40 2.27 -5.33
C GLY A 182 -32.48 3.42 -5.76
N THR A 183 -33.00 4.41 -6.49
CA THR A 183 -32.27 5.61 -6.91
C THR A 183 -32.27 6.68 -5.82
N TYR A 184 -31.28 7.57 -5.85
CA TYR A 184 -31.28 8.77 -5.00
C TYR A 184 -32.02 9.90 -5.70
N PRO A 185 -32.96 10.59 -5.01
CA PRO A 185 -33.67 11.72 -5.60
C PRO A 185 -32.70 12.86 -5.94
N TYR A 186 -32.92 13.49 -7.10
CA TYR A 186 -32.11 14.62 -7.59
C TYR A 186 -32.18 15.87 -6.70
N PHE A 187 -33.24 15.99 -5.88
CA PHE A 187 -33.42 17.07 -4.93
C PHE A 187 -33.74 16.49 -3.55
N MET A 188 -33.22 17.11 -2.48
CA MET A 188 -33.62 16.84 -1.09
C MET A 188 -35.01 17.43 -0.82
N ILE A 189 -36.02 17.01 -1.58
CA ILE A 189 -37.40 17.40 -1.32
C ILE A 189 -38.04 16.26 -0.53
N LYS A 190 -38.39 16.59 0.72
CA LYS A 190 -39.09 15.71 1.64
C LYS A 190 -40.57 15.82 1.28
N ASP A 191 -41.04 14.97 0.37
CA ASP A 191 -42.46 14.91 0.04
C ASP A 191 -43.21 14.39 1.28
N THR A 192 -43.94 15.30 1.92
CA THR A 192 -44.91 15.06 3.00
C THR A 192 -46.14 14.34 2.50
#